data_AF-A0A6P4CZV7-F1
#
_entry.id   AF-A0A6P4CZV7-F1
#
_cell.length_a   1.000
_cell.length_b   1.000
_cell.length_c   1.000
_cell.angle_alpha   90.00
_cell.angle_beta   90.00
_cell.angle_gamma   90.00
#
_symmetry.space_group_name_H-M   'P 1'
#
loop_
_entity.id
_entity.type
_entity.pdbx_description
1 polymer ?
#
loop_
_entity_poly.entity_id
_entity_poly.type
_entity_poly.pdbx_seq_one_letter_code
_entity_poly.pdbx_strand_id
1 'polypeptide(L)'
;MSSATLLTESLHSMHQSSDEGAKSTMGSSQMFNNYYGIITSSSSEIVEIEEEEEQDMKTSKLYLNNDAPRTMSRISEGKSSEEEESVYVAVGKSETSMEALTWTLKNLATTSSTMLYLIHVFPEIKHIPNPLGMGMIPKSQVSGEQVETYMAQERAKRRHLLHKFLQTCSACKVKVDTILIESDFVAKAILDLIPILHITKLVLGLNKSQLRKLRSRKGNGIADQVLQSAPEMCKVRIVCEGKEISENITGSGLGSVTLSFSSCHFHAP
;
A
#
# COMPACT_ATOMS: atom_id res chain seq x y z
N MET A 1 12.01 -16.79 14.84
CA MET A 1 12.17 -15.56 14.03
C MET A 1 11.05 -15.58 13.01
N SER A 2 10.12 -14.62 13.04
CA SER A 2 8.99 -14.60 12.10
C SER A 2 9.40 -13.84 10.86
N SER A 3 9.48 -14.51 9.71
CA SER A 3 9.75 -13.86 8.43
C SER A 3 8.47 -13.18 7.94
N ALA A 4 8.53 -11.88 7.66
CA ALA A 4 7.40 -11.19 7.04
C ALA A 4 7.41 -11.52 5.54
N THR A 5 6.37 -12.19 5.06
CA THR A 5 6.20 -12.44 3.61
C THR A 5 5.64 -11.18 2.97
N LEU A 6 6.43 -10.55 2.11
CA LEU A 6 5.95 -9.45 1.25
C LEU A 6 5.12 -10.05 0.11
N LEU A 7 3.84 -9.69 0.05
CA LEU A 7 2.96 -10.06 -1.07
C LEU A 7 2.76 -8.84 -1.96
N THR A 8 3.57 -8.75 -3.02
CA THR A 8 3.33 -7.85 -4.15
C THR A 8 2.33 -8.50 -5.10
N GLU A 9 1.03 -8.34 -4.86
CA GLU A 9 -0.02 -8.71 -5.82
C GLU A 9 -0.01 -7.72 -7.00
N SER A 10 0.79 -7.98 -8.04
CA SER A 10 0.61 -7.33 -9.34
C SER A 10 -0.69 -7.85 -9.98
N LEU A 11 -1.50 -6.95 -10.54
CA LEU A 11 -2.79 -7.27 -11.16
C LEU A 11 -2.63 -7.92 -12.54
N HIS A 12 -2.21 -9.19 -12.57
CA HIS A 12 -2.29 -10.03 -13.78
C HIS A 12 -2.46 -11.55 -13.50
N SER A 13 -3.67 -11.94 -13.10
CA SER A 13 -4.23 -13.31 -13.15
C SER A 13 -5.69 -13.25 -12.66
N MET A 14 -6.71 -13.88 -13.26
CA MET A 14 -6.79 -14.96 -14.25
C MET A 14 -8.02 -14.74 -15.18
N HIS A 15 -8.07 -15.42 -16.33
CA HIS A 15 -9.26 -15.52 -17.19
C HIS A 15 -9.49 -17.00 -17.60
N GLN A 16 -10.76 -17.38 -17.87
CA GLN A 16 -11.25 -18.73 -18.28
C GLN A 16 -11.09 -19.83 -17.19
N SER A 17 -11.93 -20.86 -17.03
CA SER A 17 -13.16 -21.39 -17.70
C SER A 17 -13.79 -22.47 -16.78
N SER A 18 -15.07 -22.88 -16.77
CA SER A 18 -16.33 -22.47 -17.44
C SER A 18 -17.55 -23.13 -16.71
N ASP A 19 -18.74 -23.17 -17.35
CA ASP A 19 -20.02 -23.79 -16.94
C ASP A 19 -20.00 -25.24 -16.39
N GLU A 20 -20.90 -25.53 -15.43
CA GLU A 20 -22.13 -26.33 -15.69
C GLU A 20 -23.14 -26.37 -14.50
N GLY A 21 -24.45 -26.27 -14.80
CA GLY A 21 -25.42 -27.31 -14.39
C GLY A 21 -26.12 -27.33 -12.99
N ALA A 22 -27.10 -26.45 -12.78
CA ALA A 22 -28.45 -26.76 -12.23
C ALA A 22 -28.76 -27.13 -10.72
N LYS A 23 -29.47 -26.18 -10.08
CA LYS A 23 -30.77 -26.29 -9.33
C LYS A 23 -30.90 -26.87 -7.89
N SER A 24 -31.50 -26.00 -7.04
CA SER A 24 -32.42 -26.27 -5.89
C SER A 24 -31.78 -26.73 -4.55
N THR A 25 -32.19 -26.31 -3.34
CA THR A 25 -33.39 -25.57 -2.88
C THR A 25 -33.13 -24.72 -1.62
N MET A 26 -33.81 -23.57 -1.49
CA MET A 26 -34.03 -22.67 -0.32
C MET A 26 -33.22 -22.81 1.00
N GLY A 27 -32.56 -21.69 1.38
CA GLY A 27 -32.18 -21.34 2.76
C GLY A 27 -31.89 -19.84 2.86
N SER A 28 -32.58 -19.11 3.76
CA SER A 28 -32.64 -17.64 3.72
C SER A 28 -31.36 -16.92 4.18
N SER A 29 -30.71 -16.16 3.29
CA SER A 29 -30.03 -14.89 3.65
C SER A 29 -29.69 -14.00 2.43
N GLN A 30 -30.16 -12.76 2.52
CA GLN A 30 -29.69 -11.52 1.86
C GLN A 30 -29.02 -11.63 0.48
N MET A 31 -29.81 -11.31 -0.55
CA MET A 31 -29.34 -11.02 -1.91
C MET A 31 -28.35 -9.84 -1.92
N PHE A 32 -27.11 -10.09 -2.32
CA PHE A 32 -26.23 -9.09 -2.93
C PHE A 32 -25.62 -9.70 -4.19
N ASN A 33 -26.28 -9.47 -5.34
CA ASN A 33 -25.79 -9.85 -6.65
C ASN A 33 -25.69 -8.63 -7.56
N ASN A 34 -24.51 -8.49 -8.18
CA ASN A 34 -24.15 -7.73 -9.38
C ASN A 34 -24.92 -6.44 -9.72
N TYR A 35 -24.20 -5.33 -9.61
CA TYR A 35 -24.19 -4.31 -10.67
C TYR A 35 -22.77 -3.75 -10.84
N TYR A 36 -22.56 -2.92 -11.87
CA TYR A 36 -21.28 -2.42 -12.39
C TYR A 36 -20.46 -3.50 -13.15
N GLY A 37 -20.16 -3.38 -14.44
CA GLY A 37 -20.29 -2.23 -15.33
C GLY A 37 -18.93 -1.86 -15.88
N ILE A 38 -18.60 -2.37 -17.06
CA ILE A 38 -17.33 -2.09 -17.75
C ILE A 38 -17.29 -0.61 -18.14
N ILE A 39 -16.26 0.10 -17.68
CA ILE A 39 -15.88 1.41 -18.22
C ILE A 39 -14.44 1.32 -18.71
N THR A 40 -14.29 1.19 -20.02
CA THR A 40 -13.02 1.27 -20.74
C THR A 40 -12.81 2.68 -21.30
N SER A 41 -11.64 3.27 -21.06
CA SER A 41 -10.99 4.30 -21.87
C SER A 41 -9.54 4.39 -21.36
N SER A 42 -8.57 3.80 -22.05
CA SER A 42 -7.81 4.38 -23.19
C SER A 42 -6.85 5.49 -22.71
N SER A 43 -5.55 5.48 -23.01
CA SER A 43 -4.84 4.79 -24.11
C SER A 43 -3.44 4.27 -23.70
N SER A 44 -3.07 3.09 -24.19
CA SER A 44 -1.74 2.75 -24.74
C SER A 44 -1.90 1.46 -25.54
N GLU A 45 -1.30 1.43 -26.74
CA GLU A 45 -1.64 0.45 -27.78
C GLU A 45 -0.96 -0.91 -27.58
N ILE A 46 -1.57 -1.96 -28.16
CA ILE A 46 -1.02 -3.31 -28.23
C ILE A 46 0.03 -3.32 -29.35
N VAL A 47 1.23 -3.83 -29.06
CA VAL A 47 2.21 -4.19 -30.08
C VAL A 47 2.53 -5.67 -29.90
N GLU A 48 2.04 -6.48 -30.83
CA GLU A 48 2.47 -7.87 -31.00
C GLU A 48 3.83 -7.87 -31.70
N ILE A 49 4.81 -8.57 -31.13
CA ILE A 49 6.06 -8.92 -31.81
C ILE A 49 5.96 -10.42 -32.09
N GLU A 50 5.95 -10.77 -33.37
CA GLU A 50 5.97 -12.15 -33.83
C GLU A 50 7.30 -12.80 -33.42
N GLU A 51 7.24 -13.91 -32.68
CA GLU A 51 8.44 -14.72 -32.36
C GLU A 51 8.85 -15.52 -33.59
N GLU A 52 9.82 -15.02 -34.36
CA GLU A 52 10.56 -15.86 -35.32
C GLU A 52 11.69 -16.64 -34.62
N GLU A 53 11.94 -17.86 -35.10
CA GLU A 53 12.70 -18.91 -34.39
C GLU A 53 14.21 -18.64 -34.23
N GLU A 54 14.77 -19.22 -33.16
CA GLU A 54 16.19 -19.18 -32.76
C GLU A 54 17.10 -19.99 -33.71
N GLN A 55 18.16 -19.38 -34.29
CA GLN A 55 19.38 -20.10 -34.73
C GLN A 55 20.71 -19.32 -34.58
N ASP A 56 21.71 -20.02 -34.05
CA ASP A 56 23.17 -19.94 -34.25
C ASP A 56 24.03 -18.70 -33.89
N MET A 57 24.62 -18.81 -32.69
CA MET A 57 26.08 -18.80 -32.42
C MET A 57 27.03 -18.17 -33.48
N LYS A 58 27.72 -17.07 -33.09
CA LYS A 58 29.14 -16.88 -33.45
C LYS A 58 29.97 -15.97 -32.53
N THR A 59 30.87 -16.62 -31.80
CA THR A 59 32.12 -16.16 -31.20
C THR A 59 32.81 -14.95 -31.85
N SER A 60 33.13 -13.92 -31.07
CA SER A 60 34.46 -13.25 -31.14
C SER A 60 34.85 -12.50 -29.85
N LYS A 61 35.67 -13.18 -29.04
CA LYS A 61 36.87 -12.73 -28.30
C LYS A 61 37.06 -11.24 -27.91
N LEU A 62 37.32 -11.04 -26.59
CA LEU A 62 38.45 -10.34 -25.92
C LEU A 62 38.85 -8.91 -26.40
N TYR A 63 39.26 -7.96 -25.56
CA TYR A 63 40.17 -8.07 -24.39
C TYR A 63 39.86 -7.04 -23.28
N LEU A 64 40.20 -7.40 -22.03
CA LEU A 64 40.49 -6.44 -20.96
C LEU A 64 41.85 -5.76 -21.24
N ASN A 65 41.93 -4.43 -21.08
CA ASN A 65 43.17 -3.71 -20.87
C ASN A 65 42.96 -2.64 -19.78
N ASN A 66 43.67 -2.79 -18.66
CA ASN A 66 43.85 -1.72 -17.68
C ASN A 66 45.13 -0.95 -18.06
N ASP A 67 45.11 0.38 -18.07
CA ASP A 67 46.34 1.16 -17.88
C ASP A 67 46.06 2.61 -17.39
N ALA A 68 46.52 2.86 -16.16
CA ALA A 68 46.98 4.12 -15.54
C ALA A 68 46.13 5.43 -15.56
N PRO A 69 46.26 6.29 -14.52
CA PRO A 69 45.33 7.41 -14.28
C PRO A 69 45.71 8.72 -14.98
N ARG A 70 44.69 9.52 -15.35
CA ARG A 70 44.84 10.96 -15.63
C ARG A 70 43.80 11.79 -14.89
N THR A 71 44.26 12.94 -14.41
CA THR A 71 43.58 13.79 -13.44
C THR A 71 42.76 14.90 -14.12
N MET A 72 41.56 15.16 -13.58
CA MET A 72 40.74 16.38 -13.76
C MET A 72 40.17 16.70 -15.15
N SER A 73 38.84 16.63 -15.26
CA SER A 73 38.06 17.86 -15.45
C SER A 73 36.70 17.75 -14.75
N ARG A 74 36.18 18.89 -14.27
CA ARG A 74 34.81 18.99 -13.77
C ARG A 74 33.88 19.15 -14.97
N ILE A 75 32.99 18.19 -15.18
CA ILE A 75 31.72 18.45 -15.87
C ILE A 75 30.63 18.27 -14.82
N SER A 76 30.10 19.38 -14.34
CA SER A 76 28.91 19.44 -13.51
C SER A 76 27.68 19.23 -14.39
N GLU A 77 27.47 18.00 -14.85
CA GLU A 77 26.18 17.60 -15.41
C GLU A 77 25.22 17.35 -14.25
N GLY A 78 24.58 18.43 -13.83
CA GLY A 78 23.38 18.39 -13.01
C GLY A 78 22.24 17.77 -13.81
N LYS A 79 22.32 16.46 -14.05
CA LYS A 79 21.19 15.65 -14.45
C LYS A 79 20.32 15.51 -13.20
N SER A 80 19.41 16.46 -13.02
CA SER A 80 18.25 16.25 -12.15
C SER A 80 17.45 15.13 -12.80
N SER A 81 17.78 13.88 -12.43
CA SER A 81 16.79 12.82 -12.45
C SER A 81 15.60 13.36 -11.69
N GLU A 82 14.46 13.46 -12.37
CA GLU A 82 13.18 13.63 -11.72
C GLU A 82 12.92 12.33 -10.97
N GLU A 83 13.49 12.23 -9.77
CA GLU A 83 13.28 11.11 -8.85
C GLU A 83 11.77 11.07 -8.56
N GLU A 84 11.08 10.02 -9.02
CA GLU A 84 9.65 9.86 -8.80
C GLU A 84 9.38 9.85 -7.29
N GLU A 85 8.80 10.94 -6.79
CA GLU A 85 8.66 11.16 -5.36
C GLU A 85 7.75 10.10 -4.76
N SER A 86 8.33 9.16 -4.03
CA SER A 86 7.57 8.05 -3.43
C SER A 86 7.06 8.43 -2.04
N VAL A 87 5.75 8.27 -1.82
CA VAL A 87 5.08 8.58 -0.54
C VAL A 87 4.25 7.40 -0.08
N TYR A 88 4.49 6.94 1.14
CA TYR A 88 3.86 5.74 1.70
C TYR A 88 2.80 6.14 2.74
N VAL A 89 1.62 5.52 2.69
CA VAL A 89 0.50 5.77 3.60
C VAL A 89 0.05 4.46 4.23
N ALA A 90 0.08 4.36 5.56
CA ALA A 90 -0.45 3.18 6.25
C ALA A 90 -1.98 3.25 6.36
N VAL A 91 -2.67 2.25 5.84
CA VAL A 91 -4.14 2.20 5.76
C VAL A 91 -4.73 0.95 6.40
N GLY A 92 -5.95 1.08 6.93
CA GLY A 92 -6.67 -0.01 7.57
C GLY A 92 -8.15 0.28 7.77
N LYS A 93 -8.74 -0.36 8.78
CA LYS A 93 -10.20 -0.32 9.06
C LYS A 93 -10.68 1.02 9.65
N SER A 94 -9.78 1.85 10.19
CA SER A 94 -10.14 3.11 10.85
C SER A 94 -10.36 4.26 9.86
N GLU A 95 -11.27 5.17 10.19
CA GLU A 95 -11.52 6.42 9.45
C GLU A 95 -10.26 7.31 9.37
N THR A 96 -9.39 7.25 10.37
CA THR A 96 -8.11 7.99 10.40
C THR A 96 -7.20 7.63 9.22
N SER A 97 -7.36 6.44 8.63
CA SER A 97 -6.67 6.04 7.40
C SER A 97 -7.12 6.88 6.20
N MET A 98 -8.41 7.21 6.10
CA MET A 98 -8.94 8.08 5.03
C MET A 98 -8.50 9.52 5.24
N GLU A 99 -8.44 9.99 6.49
CA GLU A 99 -7.88 11.31 6.81
C GLU A 99 -6.40 11.41 6.40
N ALA A 100 -5.60 10.39 6.73
CA ALA A 100 -4.19 10.32 6.37
C ALA A 100 -3.98 10.33 4.84
N LEU A 101 -4.75 9.53 4.09
CA LEU A 101 -4.70 9.54 2.63
C LEU A 101 -5.13 10.91 2.07
N THR A 102 -6.26 11.44 2.53
CA THR A 102 -6.80 12.74 2.06
C THR A 102 -5.83 13.89 2.33
N TRP A 103 -5.16 13.88 3.48
CA TRP A 103 -4.12 14.84 3.80
C TRP A 103 -2.89 14.65 2.88
N THR A 104 -2.45 13.40 2.66
CA THR A 104 -1.33 13.08 1.78
C THR A 104 -1.56 13.59 0.36
N LEU A 105 -2.73 13.32 -0.21
CA LEU A 105 -3.11 13.76 -1.56
C LEU A 105 -3.09 15.29 -1.70
N LYS A 106 -3.52 16.01 -0.65
CA LYS A 106 -3.57 17.48 -0.64
C LYS A 106 -2.22 18.18 -0.41
N ASN A 107 -1.25 17.50 0.21
CA ASN A 107 -0.02 18.15 0.71
C ASN A 107 1.28 17.57 0.15
N LEU A 108 1.28 16.32 -0.33
CA LEU A 108 2.48 15.61 -0.79
C LEU A 108 2.36 15.09 -2.23
N ALA A 109 1.15 14.76 -2.71
CA ALA A 109 0.93 14.34 -4.10
C ALA A 109 0.55 15.53 -5.01
N THR A 110 1.30 16.62 -4.91
CA THR A 110 1.05 17.87 -5.66
C THR A 110 1.63 17.87 -7.07
N THR A 111 2.50 16.90 -7.40
CA THR A 111 3.22 16.79 -8.67
C THR A 111 2.79 15.52 -9.40
N SER A 112 2.70 15.57 -10.74
CA SER A 112 2.31 14.43 -11.58
C SER A 112 3.29 13.24 -11.58
N SER A 113 4.49 13.43 -11.03
CA SER A 113 5.52 12.40 -10.85
C SER A 113 5.51 11.73 -9.47
N THR A 114 4.64 12.14 -8.54
CA THR A 114 4.55 11.51 -7.21
C THR A 114 3.90 10.12 -7.32
N MET A 115 4.58 9.11 -6.78
CA MET A 115 4.07 7.74 -6.67
C MET A 115 3.58 7.46 -5.24
N LEU A 116 2.32 7.05 -5.09
CA LEU A 116 1.72 6.78 -3.79
C LEU A 116 1.64 5.28 -3.48
N TYR A 117 2.11 4.86 -2.32
CA TYR A 117 2.06 3.46 -1.88
C TYR A 117 1.14 3.30 -0.67
N LEU A 118 0.07 2.51 -0.82
CA LEU A 118 -0.84 2.15 0.27
C LEU A 118 -0.31 0.91 1.00
N ILE A 119 0.22 1.07 2.22
CA ILE A 119 0.65 -0.07 3.05
C ILE A 119 -0.54 -0.57 3.86
N HIS A 120 -0.96 -1.82 3.64
CA HIS A 120 -1.98 -2.48 4.44
C HIS A 120 -1.46 -3.76 5.09
N VAL A 121 -1.29 -3.72 6.41
CA VAL A 121 -0.97 -4.90 7.23
C VAL A 121 -2.27 -5.56 7.70
N PHE A 122 -2.38 -6.87 7.51
CA PHE A 122 -3.51 -7.69 7.92
C PHE A 122 -3.05 -8.85 8.82
N PRO A 123 -3.87 -9.32 9.78
CA PRO A 123 -3.49 -10.35 10.74
C PRO A 123 -3.36 -11.74 10.08
N GLU A 124 -2.59 -12.62 10.73
CA GLU A 124 -2.35 -13.98 10.26
C GLU A 124 -3.53 -14.91 10.60
N ILE A 125 -4.06 -15.62 9.60
CA ILE A 125 -5.24 -16.48 9.81
C ILE A 125 -4.84 -17.85 10.36
N LYS A 126 -4.75 -17.90 11.70
CA LYS A 126 -4.46 -19.10 12.50
C LYS A 126 -5.70 -19.94 12.84
N HIS A 127 -6.87 -19.29 12.90
CA HIS A 127 -8.14 -19.90 13.28
C HIS A 127 -9.27 -19.44 12.37
N ILE A 128 -10.29 -20.28 12.20
CA ILE A 128 -11.45 -20.07 11.34
C ILE A 128 -12.72 -20.19 12.21
N PRO A 129 -13.76 -19.36 12.00
CA PRO A 129 -15.03 -19.51 12.72
C PRO A 129 -15.64 -20.90 12.50
N ASN A 130 -16.14 -21.50 13.57
CA ASN A 130 -16.85 -22.77 13.50
C ASN A 130 -18.15 -22.60 12.67
N PRO A 131 -18.43 -23.43 11.66
CA PRO A 131 -19.68 -23.39 10.90
C PRO A 131 -20.95 -23.53 11.77
N LEU A 132 -20.85 -24.17 12.95
CA LEU A 132 -21.93 -24.30 13.93
C LEU A 132 -22.02 -23.10 14.90
N GLY A 133 -21.28 -22.02 14.66
CA GLY A 133 -21.23 -20.82 15.51
C GLY A 133 -20.47 -20.98 16.82
N MET A 134 -20.05 -22.20 17.18
CA MET A 134 -19.33 -22.51 18.42
C MET A 134 -17.83 -22.16 18.32
N GLY A 135 -17.53 -20.87 18.46
CA GLY A 135 -16.17 -20.36 18.62
C GLY A 135 -15.29 -20.44 17.37
N MET A 136 -13.98 -20.57 17.59
CA MET A 136 -12.94 -20.57 16.55
C MET A 136 -12.21 -21.91 16.56
N ILE A 137 -11.96 -22.49 15.40
CA ILE A 137 -11.26 -23.77 15.19
C ILE A 137 -9.86 -23.47 14.62
N PRO A 138 -8.77 -24.10 15.09
CA PRO A 138 -7.46 -23.99 14.48
C PRO A 138 -7.49 -24.37 12.99
N LYS A 139 -6.84 -23.60 12.12
CA LYS A 139 -6.80 -23.83 10.66
C LYS A 139 -6.34 -25.25 10.29
N SER A 140 -5.49 -25.88 11.10
CA SER A 140 -5.01 -27.26 10.92
C SER A 140 -6.04 -28.36 11.22
N GLN A 141 -7.20 -28.01 11.78
CA GLN A 141 -8.31 -28.93 12.11
C GLN A 141 -9.52 -28.74 11.18
N VAL A 142 -9.39 -27.92 10.14
CA VAL A 142 -10.46 -27.55 9.19
C VAL A 142 -10.11 -28.11 7.81
N SER A 143 -11.11 -28.49 7.00
CA SER A 143 -10.84 -29.05 5.66
C SER A 143 -10.21 -27.98 4.73
N GLY A 144 -9.38 -28.41 3.77
CA GLY A 144 -8.71 -27.47 2.84
C GLY A 144 -9.69 -26.58 2.06
N GLU A 145 -10.85 -27.12 1.69
CA GLU A 145 -11.94 -26.39 1.03
C GLU A 145 -12.55 -25.31 1.95
N GLN A 146 -12.85 -25.67 3.21
CA GLN A 146 -13.37 -24.71 4.20
C GLN A 146 -12.33 -23.62 4.54
N VAL A 147 -11.05 -24.01 4.62
CA VAL A 147 -9.92 -23.07 4.77
C VAL A 147 -9.91 -22.09 3.60
N GLU A 148 -9.84 -22.57 2.37
CA GLU A 148 -9.72 -21.69 1.19
C GLU A 148 -10.97 -20.83 0.99
N THR A 149 -12.17 -21.36 1.25
CA THR A 149 -13.43 -20.58 1.28
C THR A 149 -13.34 -19.40 2.24
N TYR A 150 -12.85 -19.63 3.46
CA TYR A 150 -12.70 -18.55 4.45
C TYR A 150 -11.59 -17.56 4.05
N MET A 151 -10.45 -18.05 3.54
CA MET A 151 -9.37 -17.19 3.05
C MET A 151 -9.86 -16.31 1.89
N ALA A 152 -10.67 -16.84 0.97
CA ALA A 152 -11.26 -16.10 -0.14
C ALA A 152 -12.20 -14.99 0.34
N GLN A 153 -13.02 -15.25 1.36
CA GLN A 153 -13.86 -14.24 2.01
C GLN A 153 -13.02 -13.12 2.65
N GLU A 154 -11.93 -13.44 3.36
CA GLU A 154 -11.05 -12.42 3.94
C GLU A 154 -10.28 -11.63 2.88
N ARG A 155 -9.83 -12.27 1.78
CA ARG A 155 -9.28 -11.57 0.60
C ARG A 155 -10.31 -10.61 -0.02
N ALA A 156 -11.58 -11.03 -0.15
CA ALA A 156 -12.65 -10.17 -0.67
C ALA A 156 -12.94 -8.96 0.24
N LYS A 157 -13.02 -9.17 1.56
CA LYS A 157 -13.17 -8.08 2.54
C LYS A 157 -12.00 -7.09 2.48
N ARG A 158 -10.77 -7.59 2.31
CA ARG A 158 -9.57 -6.75 2.14
C ARG A 158 -9.64 -5.92 0.86
N ARG A 159 -10.00 -6.52 -0.28
CA ARG A 159 -10.17 -5.80 -1.56
C ARG A 159 -11.25 -4.72 -1.46
N HIS A 160 -12.41 -5.02 -0.86
CA HIS A 160 -13.46 -4.03 -0.62
C HIS A 160 -12.99 -2.88 0.27
N LEU A 161 -12.24 -3.16 1.34
CA LEU A 161 -11.63 -2.14 2.20
C LEU A 161 -10.65 -1.24 1.44
N LEU A 162 -9.83 -1.82 0.57
CA LEU A 162 -8.81 -1.08 -0.20
C LEU A 162 -9.42 -0.25 -1.33
N HIS A 163 -10.49 -0.74 -1.95
CA HIS A 163 -11.15 -0.11 -3.09
C HIS A 163 -11.50 1.37 -2.82
N LYS A 164 -12.01 1.73 -1.64
CA LYS A 164 -12.34 3.13 -1.30
C LYS A 164 -11.12 4.07 -1.32
N PHE A 165 -9.94 3.56 -0.95
CA PHE A 165 -8.68 4.33 -0.99
C PHE A 165 -8.22 4.50 -2.44
N LEU A 166 -8.29 3.43 -3.24
CA LEU A 166 -7.93 3.45 -4.67
C LEU A 166 -8.86 4.36 -5.49
N GLN A 167 -10.18 4.33 -5.23
CA GLN A 167 -11.14 5.28 -5.83
C GLN A 167 -10.80 6.73 -5.49
N THR A 168 -10.39 6.98 -4.24
CA THR A 168 -9.96 8.32 -3.81
C THR A 168 -8.69 8.78 -4.53
N CYS A 169 -7.71 7.89 -4.71
CA CYS A 169 -6.49 8.17 -5.47
C CYS A 169 -6.80 8.42 -6.97
N SER A 170 -7.65 7.59 -7.57
CA SER A 170 -8.09 7.71 -8.96
C SER A 170 -8.82 9.04 -9.23
N ALA A 171 -9.71 9.45 -8.33
CA ALA A 171 -10.37 10.77 -8.40
C ALA A 171 -9.38 11.95 -8.33
N CYS A 172 -8.22 11.75 -7.71
CA CYS A 172 -7.12 12.73 -7.63
C CYS A 172 -6.10 12.58 -8.77
N LYS A 173 -6.24 11.59 -9.67
CA LYS A 173 -5.34 11.29 -10.80
C LYS A 173 -3.87 11.05 -10.41
N VAL A 174 -3.63 10.52 -9.21
CA VAL A 174 -2.27 10.14 -8.77
C VAL A 174 -1.94 8.71 -9.16
N LYS A 175 -0.67 8.42 -9.45
CA LYS A 175 -0.18 7.04 -9.55
C LYS A 175 -0.27 6.39 -8.15
N VAL A 176 -0.81 5.18 -8.05
CA VAL A 176 -0.95 4.47 -6.78
C VAL A 176 -0.70 2.97 -6.94
N ASP A 177 -0.01 2.38 -5.96
CA ASP A 177 0.15 0.93 -5.79
C ASP A 177 -0.12 0.52 -4.32
N THR A 178 -0.28 -0.77 -4.05
CA THR A 178 -0.67 -1.32 -2.74
C THR A 178 0.28 -2.41 -2.26
N ILE A 179 0.82 -2.23 -1.06
CA ILE A 179 1.71 -3.19 -0.40
C ILE A 179 0.92 -3.95 0.67
N LEU A 180 0.82 -5.28 0.50
CA LEU A 180 0.12 -6.17 1.40
C LEU A 180 1.09 -6.98 2.27
N ILE A 181 0.87 -6.95 3.59
CA ILE A 181 1.73 -7.67 4.55
C ILE A 181 0.86 -8.47 5.53
N GLU A 182 1.09 -9.78 5.63
CA GLU A 182 0.49 -10.63 6.67
C GLU A 182 1.34 -10.54 7.95
N SER A 183 0.80 -9.96 9.01
CA SER A 183 1.45 -9.87 10.33
C SER A 183 0.47 -9.45 11.43
N ASP A 184 0.55 -10.13 12.58
CA ASP A 184 -0.13 -9.70 13.81
C ASP A 184 0.53 -8.46 14.46
N PHE A 185 1.76 -8.11 14.06
CA PHE A 185 2.58 -7.03 14.62
C PHE A 185 2.69 -5.85 13.66
N VAL A 186 1.60 -5.08 13.50
CA VAL A 186 1.48 -4.00 12.49
C VAL A 186 2.63 -2.99 12.52
N ALA A 187 3.01 -2.48 13.70
CA ALA A 187 4.10 -1.51 13.82
C ALA A 187 5.45 -2.11 13.39
N LYS A 188 5.74 -3.35 13.82
CA LYS A 188 6.97 -4.05 13.46
C LYS A 188 7.02 -4.32 11.94
N ALA A 189 5.92 -4.76 11.34
CA ALA A 189 5.83 -5.00 9.90
C ALA A 189 6.12 -3.73 9.08
N ILE A 190 5.65 -2.57 9.52
CA ILE A 190 5.95 -1.28 8.89
C ILE A 190 7.42 -0.90 9.10
N LEU A 191 7.96 -1.08 10.31
CA LEU A 191 9.37 -0.79 10.63
C LEU A 191 10.36 -1.67 9.86
N ASP A 192 10.06 -2.97 9.71
CA ASP A 192 10.85 -3.91 8.91
C ASP A 192 10.83 -3.53 7.42
N LEU A 193 9.73 -2.94 6.92
CA LEU A 193 9.58 -2.53 5.52
C LEU A 193 10.42 -1.30 5.16
N ILE A 194 10.57 -0.33 6.08
CA ILE A 194 11.26 0.94 5.84
C ILE A 194 12.67 0.76 5.21
N PRO A 195 13.59 -0.03 5.78
CA PRO A 195 14.93 -0.22 5.21
C PRO A 195 14.92 -1.09 3.95
N ILE A 196 13.91 -1.96 3.75
CA ILE A 196 13.81 -2.82 2.56
C ILE A 196 13.45 -1.97 1.33
N LEU A 197 12.42 -1.13 1.44
CA LEU A 197 11.93 -0.28 0.36
C LEU A 197 12.50 1.14 0.37
N HIS A 198 13.48 1.42 1.23
CA HIS A 198 14.11 2.74 1.40
C HIS A 198 13.08 3.87 1.59
N ILE A 199 12.09 3.62 2.46
CA ILE A 199 10.95 4.54 2.68
C ILE A 199 11.43 5.83 3.34
N THR A 200 11.44 6.93 2.59
CA THR A 200 11.82 8.26 3.11
C THR A 200 10.64 9.08 3.63
N LYS A 201 9.40 8.78 3.21
CA LYS A 201 8.18 9.53 3.55
C LYS A 201 7.05 8.56 3.90
N LEU A 202 6.66 8.52 5.18
CA LEU A 202 5.60 7.65 5.69
C LEU A 202 4.53 8.47 6.41
N VAL A 203 3.25 8.27 6.07
CA VAL A 203 2.11 8.96 6.69
C VAL A 203 1.24 7.98 7.47
N LEU A 204 0.94 8.31 8.73
CA LEU A 204 0.12 7.51 9.65
C LEU A 204 -1.08 8.31 10.16
N GLY A 205 -2.27 7.70 10.15
CA GLY A 205 -3.48 8.29 10.73
C GLY A 205 -3.68 7.93 12.20
N LEU A 206 -4.00 8.92 13.05
CA LEU A 206 -4.34 8.75 14.46
C LEU A 206 -5.63 9.50 14.83
N ASN A 207 -6.36 8.98 15.82
CA ASN A 207 -7.48 9.70 16.43
C ASN A 207 -7.02 10.54 17.65
N LYS A 208 -7.86 11.49 18.07
CA LYS A 208 -7.63 12.35 19.26
C LYS A 208 -7.20 11.59 20.51
N SER A 209 -7.72 10.38 20.75
CA SER A 209 -7.41 9.59 21.94
C SER A 209 -5.98 9.03 21.88
N GLN A 210 -5.58 8.49 20.73
CA GLN A 210 -4.22 8.03 20.47
C GLN A 210 -3.23 9.21 20.51
N LEU A 211 -3.57 10.34 19.88
CA LEU A 211 -2.73 11.54 19.88
C LEU A 211 -2.46 12.08 21.31
N ARG A 212 -3.44 12.03 22.21
CA ARG A 212 -3.22 12.36 23.64
C ARG A 212 -2.26 11.39 24.33
N LYS A 213 -2.30 10.10 24.00
CA LYS A 213 -1.37 9.08 24.54
C LYS A 213 0.06 9.28 24.00
N LEU A 214 0.20 9.58 22.71
CA LEU A 214 1.46 9.93 22.06
C LEU A 214 2.14 11.13 22.73
N ARG A 215 1.40 12.25 22.85
CA ARG A 215 1.90 13.48 23.51
C ARG A 215 2.25 13.30 24.99
N SER A 216 1.60 12.37 25.69
CA SER A 216 1.91 12.04 27.09
C SER A 216 2.97 10.95 27.25
N ARG A 217 3.60 10.49 26.15
CA ARG A 217 4.59 9.39 26.10
C ARG A 217 4.10 8.10 26.79
N LYS A 218 2.78 7.91 26.82
CA LYS A 218 2.07 6.78 27.45
C LYS A 218 1.32 5.93 26.41
N GLY A 219 1.50 6.24 25.12
CA GLY A 219 1.02 5.44 24.01
C GLY A 219 1.93 4.25 23.72
N ASN A 220 1.31 3.13 23.35
CA ASN A 220 1.96 1.96 22.78
C ASN A 220 1.17 1.48 21.53
N GLY A 221 0.51 2.41 20.85
CA GLY A 221 -0.18 2.17 19.59
C GLY A 221 0.80 2.12 18.42
N ILE A 222 0.27 1.82 17.24
CA ILE A 222 1.08 1.60 16.03
C ILE A 222 1.96 2.81 15.72
N ALA A 223 1.40 4.02 15.69
CA ALA A 223 2.17 5.22 15.42
C ALA A 223 3.12 5.61 16.56
N ASP A 224 2.81 5.27 17.82
CA ASP A 224 3.74 5.49 18.93
C ASP A 224 5.02 4.67 18.71
N GLN A 225 4.87 3.38 18.37
CA GLN A 225 5.98 2.46 18.12
C GLN A 225 6.76 2.82 16.86
N VAL A 226 6.07 3.15 15.75
CA VAL A 226 6.72 3.54 14.49
C VAL A 226 7.48 4.86 14.64
N LEU A 227 6.88 5.90 15.24
CA LEU A 227 7.54 7.20 15.41
C LEU A 227 8.78 7.12 16.33
N GLN A 228 8.77 6.24 17.32
CA GLN A 228 9.90 6.04 18.25
C GLN A 228 11.04 5.19 17.68
N SER A 229 10.78 4.40 16.62
CA SER A 229 11.71 3.35 16.16
C SER A 229 12.06 3.44 14.68
N ALA A 230 11.46 4.37 13.93
CA ALA A 230 11.78 4.58 12.52
C ALA A 230 13.23 5.07 12.36
N PRO A 231 13.99 4.54 11.38
CA PRO A 231 15.30 5.09 11.02
C PRO A 231 15.24 6.58 10.64
N GLU A 232 16.29 7.34 10.93
CA GLU A 232 16.36 8.80 10.68
C GLU A 232 16.09 9.20 9.22
N MET A 233 16.37 8.32 8.25
CA MET A 233 16.06 8.54 6.83
C MET A 233 14.55 8.61 6.53
N CYS A 234 13.69 8.10 7.41
CA CYS A 234 12.26 7.99 7.21
C CYS A 234 11.52 9.09 7.97
N LYS A 235 11.06 10.13 7.25
CA LYS A 235 10.20 11.15 7.81
C LYS A 235 8.78 10.60 8.02
N VAL A 236 8.48 10.25 9.27
CA VAL A 236 7.15 9.81 9.71
C VAL A 236 6.26 11.02 10.03
N ARG A 237 5.15 11.16 9.31
CA ARG A 237 4.16 12.23 9.50
C ARG A 237 2.89 11.68 10.14
N ILE A 238 2.41 12.34 11.19
CA ILE A 238 1.21 11.95 11.93
C ILE A 238 0.04 12.85 11.53
N VAL A 239 -1.05 12.27 11.02
CA VAL A 239 -2.28 12.98 10.66
C VAL A 239 -3.38 12.67 11.67
N CYS A 240 -4.10 13.69 12.13
CA CYS A 240 -5.28 13.56 12.99
C CYS A 240 -6.29 14.64 12.59
N GLU A 241 -7.54 14.25 12.32
CA GLU A 241 -8.63 15.16 11.91
C GLU A 241 -8.28 15.98 10.67
N GLY A 242 -7.67 15.30 9.68
CA GLY A 242 -7.25 15.89 8.40
C GLY A 242 -6.11 16.91 8.51
N LYS A 243 -5.39 16.97 9.63
CA LYS A 243 -4.24 17.88 9.85
C LYS A 243 -3.00 17.09 10.25
N GLU A 244 -1.85 17.46 9.70
CA GLU A 244 -0.56 17.03 10.21
C GLU A 244 -0.32 17.60 11.61
N ILE A 245 0.16 16.74 12.51
CA ILE A 245 0.60 17.13 13.83
C ILE A 245 2.09 17.44 13.75
N SER A 246 2.40 18.74 13.69
CA SER A 246 3.78 19.24 13.78
C SER A 246 4.46 18.75 15.06
N GLU A 247 5.78 18.54 14.98
CA GLU A 247 6.64 17.91 16.00
C GLU A 247 6.89 18.75 17.27
N ASN A 248 5.91 19.54 17.71
CA ASN A 248 5.91 20.20 19.03
C ASN A 248 5.61 19.18 20.15
N ILE A 249 6.17 17.97 20.04
CA ILE A 249 6.26 16.95 21.09
C ILE A 249 7.37 17.33 22.08
N THR A 250 8.26 18.26 21.70
CA THR A 250 9.14 19.03 22.60
C THR A 250 9.06 20.53 22.30
N GLY A 251 8.29 21.27 23.11
CA GLY A 251 8.47 22.72 23.33
C GLY A 251 8.15 23.71 22.19
N SER A 252 7.13 24.55 22.42
CA SER A 252 6.92 25.90 21.85
C SER A 252 6.85 26.15 20.32
N GLY A 253 5.81 26.88 19.91
CA GLY A 253 6.00 28.02 18.98
C GLY A 253 5.65 27.84 17.50
N LEU A 254 4.41 28.21 17.16
CA LEU A 254 3.96 28.89 15.92
C LEU A 254 4.65 28.61 14.56
N GLY A 255 3.85 28.16 13.56
CA GLY A 255 4.29 28.10 12.16
C GLY A 255 3.23 27.59 11.18
N SER A 256 2.10 28.29 11.04
CA SER A 256 1.07 27.92 10.04
C SER A 256 1.41 28.50 8.67
N VAL A 257 1.99 27.71 7.78
CA VAL A 257 2.14 28.07 6.36
C VAL A 257 0.95 27.50 5.59
N THR A 258 -0.04 28.33 5.28
CA THR A 258 -1.10 27.99 4.34
C THR A 258 -0.61 28.21 2.91
N LEU A 259 -0.25 27.14 2.21
CA LEU A 259 -0.08 27.18 0.76
C LEU A 259 -1.43 26.88 0.08
N SER A 260 -1.74 27.69 -0.93
CA SER A 260 -2.91 27.51 -1.79
C SER A 260 -2.60 26.40 -2.81
N PHE A 261 -3.42 25.36 -2.85
CA PHE A 261 -3.30 24.26 -3.82
C PHE A 261 -4.64 23.97 -4.50
N SER A 262 -4.55 23.50 -5.75
CA SER A 262 -5.71 23.05 -6.54
C SER A 262 -6.43 21.90 -5.83
N SER A 263 -7.55 22.20 -5.19
CA SER A 263 -8.29 21.23 -4.39
C SER A 263 -8.95 20.17 -5.27
N CYS A 264 -8.57 18.91 -5.08
CA CYS A 264 -9.38 17.78 -5.51
C CYS A 264 -10.77 17.94 -4.87
N HIS A 265 -11.82 18.07 -5.68
CA HIS A 265 -13.17 18.35 -5.18
C HIS A 265 -13.83 17.06 -4.66
N PHE A 266 -13.56 16.75 -3.39
CA PHE A 266 -14.28 15.74 -2.63
C PHE A 266 -15.76 16.11 -2.52
N HIS A 267 -16.59 15.57 -3.42
CA HIS A 267 -18.04 15.60 -3.23
C HIS A 267 -18.41 14.60 -2.13
N ALA A 268 -19.12 15.09 -1.12
CA ALA A 268 -19.86 14.23 -0.20
C ALA A 268 -21.14 13.73 -0.89
N PRO A 269 -21.63 12.52 -0.56
CA PRO A 269 -22.94 12.03 -0.99
C PRO A 269 -24.09 12.80 -0.32
#